data_AF-A0A0G4LWL1-F1
#
_entry.id   AF-A0A0G4LWL1-F1
#
_cell.length_a   1.000
_cell.length_b   1.000
_cell.length_c   1.000
_cell.angle_alpha   90.00
_cell.angle_beta   90.00
_cell.angle_gamma   90.00
#
_symmetry.space_group_name_H-M   'P 1'
#
loop_
_entity.id
_entity.type
_entity.pdbx_description
1 polymer ?
#
loop_
_entity_poly.entity_id
_entity_poly.type
_entity_poly.pdbx_seq_one_letter_code
_entity_poly.pdbx_strand_id
1 'polypeptide(L)'
;MDILPDIDVTAHLDIASTAIDKIGIAAVAGRVATGIFASLAAVLAVLIGSPGGGSPNEPPKPTATPTKGTSKDQYDELVRSLPKNEANIQKTNGWLSNWIYIATLDQCTAEALWENPIVLSMSIDAEVTVEDFGLDSSSSATNTPGKRATDSNTNMTDSRSRTVAAPLQPRSTPGPNSRFKQQTPGSPGHLNWLTQLSRYTQLQGSYLDFEEFIFEDAAARDNEKSTVFVIDQNFLRTHVDFKDRVVSAWSMSPDGETEADVYYFGNDHGTCMASLAAGAYSGVAKRADLVLVQLMHLDNQANKCTVSRTIFALLSIQRYVYDNNLFGRSVISMSFSLPVASLWWEDPRTQGAPVTKYTDPYQVDLSYSTPRAAGGRDSGLIVVGNAQYDGSRNLKSPHVDVRRKGILSLYNISTDVDCAGTESVSNEAGDSGQTWKHQSGTSPATAITAGMAAYLLSHPVIGPQLRAGGNGQVAMNVKNYLINTGQRLKGDAATGDGVPRAALGEMVPCQGGQAGRPVIPPVVMPALPGRLDIRIFSTRDITDGQNVFVNANCWDLQ
;
A
#
# COMPACT_ATOMS: atom_id res chain seq x y z
N MET A 1 -31.29 -29.05 -20.55
CA MET A 1 -30.16 -29.36 -19.63
C MET A 1 -29.01 -28.54 -20.15
N ASP A 2 -29.01 -27.27 -19.80
CA ASP A 2 -28.39 -26.25 -20.63
C ASP A 2 -27.21 -25.64 -19.88
N ILE A 3 -26.04 -25.84 -20.46
CA ILE A 3 -24.77 -25.40 -19.92
C ILE A 3 -24.72 -23.88 -20.12
N LEU A 4 -24.93 -23.13 -19.04
CA LEU A 4 -24.62 -21.70 -19.01
C LEU A 4 -23.12 -21.53 -19.31
N PRO A 5 -22.73 -20.59 -20.19
CA PRO A 5 -21.32 -20.31 -20.40
C PRO A 5 -20.72 -19.74 -19.12
N ASP A 6 -19.56 -20.27 -18.73
CA ASP A 6 -18.75 -19.74 -17.64
C ASP A 6 -18.19 -18.38 -18.12
N ILE A 7 -18.79 -17.27 -17.65
CA ILE A 7 -18.41 -15.93 -18.11
C ILE A 7 -17.07 -15.56 -17.49
N ASP A 8 -16.02 -15.61 -18.31
CA ASP A 8 -14.66 -15.37 -17.90
C ASP A 8 -14.39 -13.86 -17.68
N VAL A 9 -14.64 -13.39 -16.46
CA VAL A 9 -14.46 -12.00 -16.00
C VAL A 9 -12.98 -11.55 -15.98
N THR A 10 -12.06 -12.30 -16.58
CA THR A 10 -10.62 -12.01 -16.57
C THR A 10 -10.26 -10.75 -17.39
N ALA A 11 -11.02 -10.42 -18.44
CA ALA A 11 -10.70 -9.31 -19.35
C ALA A 11 -10.85 -7.89 -18.77
N HIS A 12 -11.70 -7.67 -17.78
CA HIS A 12 -12.11 -6.32 -17.34
C HIS A 12 -11.17 -5.66 -16.30
N LEU A 13 -10.15 -6.36 -15.82
CA LEU A 13 -9.34 -5.93 -14.66
C LEU A 13 -7.89 -5.55 -15.00
N ASP A 14 -7.33 -6.02 -16.13
CA ASP A 14 -5.95 -5.71 -16.58
C ASP A 14 -5.63 -4.22 -16.65
N ILE A 15 -6.66 -3.37 -16.75
CA ILE A 15 -6.51 -1.97 -17.12
C ILE A 15 -6.56 -1.00 -15.93
N ALA A 16 -7.01 -1.42 -14.73
CA ALA A 16 -6.84 -0.60 -13.50
C ALA A 16 -5.37 -0.24 -13.27
N SER A 17 -4.50 -1.24 -13.40
CA SER A 17 -3.06 -1.06 -13.32
C SER A 17 -2.62 0.00 -14.32
N THR A 18 -3.02 -0.18 -15.58
CA THR A 18 -2.61 0.66 -16.72
C THR A 18 -2.84 2.17 -16.50
N ALA A 19 -3.81 2.61 -15.71
CA ALA A 19 -4.03 4.05 -15.45
C ALA A 19 -3.10 4.64 -14.37
N ILE A 20 -2.94 3.93 -13.25
CA ILE A 20 -1.98 4.29 -12.17
C ILE A 20 -0.54 4.14 -12.67
N ASP A 21 -0.29 3.09 -13.46
CA ASP A 21 0.92 2.89 -14.23
C ASP A 21 1.16 4.08 -15.17
N LYS A 22 0.20 4.48 -16.03
CA LYS A 22 0.39 5.61 -16.99
C LYS A 22 0.86 6.93 -16.34
N ILE A 23 0.48 7.17 -15.09
CA ILE A 23 0.85 8.37 -14.33
C ILE A 23 2.15 8.15 -13.51
N GLY A 24 2.58 6.90 -13.39
CA GLY A 24 3.80 6.50 -12.69
C GLY A 24 3.70 6.62 -11.19
N ILE A 25 2.52 6.32 -10.64
CA ILE A 25 2.26 6.33 -9.20
C ILE A 25 2.42 4.90 -8.67
N ALA A 26 3.30 4.67 -7.69
CA ALA A 26 3.35 3.38 -7.01
C ALA A 26 2.22 3.27 -5.97
N ALA A 27 1.37 2.26 -6.05
CA ALA A 27 0.31 2.03 -5.06
C ALA A 27 0.72 0.91 -4.10
N VAL A 28 0.60 1.15 -2.80
CA VAL A 28 0.88 0.18 -1.74
C VAL A 28 -0.38 0.01 -0.89
N ALA A 29 -0.81 -1.22 -0.71
CA ALA A 29 -2.04 -1.55 0.00
C ALA A 29 -1.83 -2.57 1.10
N GLY A 30 -2.55 -2.35 2.20
CA GLY A 30 -2.82 -3.37 3.19
C GLY A 30 -3.65 -4.51 2.62
N ARG A 31 -3.92 -5.48 3.50
CA ARG A 31 -4.77 -6.64 3.23
C ARG A 31 -5.98 -6.29 2.37
N VAL A 32 -6.05 -6.78 1.12
CA VAL A 32 -7.28 -6.76 0.31
C VAL A 32 -7.94 -5.36 0.19
N ALA A 33 -7.16 -4.29 0.02
CA ALA A 33 -7.69 -3.06 -0.61
C ALA A 33 -8.06 -3.29 -2.09
N THR A 34 -7.65 -4.44 -2.63
CA THR A 34 -7.86 -4.91 -4.00
C THR A 34 -9.31 -4.87 -4.46
N GLY A 35 -10.27 -4.98 -3.54
CA GLY A 35 -11.68 -4.78 -3.84
C GLY A 35 -11.88 -3.50 -4.63
N ILE A 36 -11.50 -2.35 -4.07
CA ILE A 36 -11.69 -1.03 -4.69
C ILE A 36 -11.15 -1.00 -6.11
N PHE A 37 -10.05 -1.70 -6.39
CA PHE A 37 -9.47 -1.79 -7.72
C PHE A 37 -10.31 -2.56 -8.74
N ALA A 38 -11.35 -3.32 -8.37
CA ALA A 38 -12.40 -3.74 -9.31
C ALA A 38 -13.29 -2.57 -9.72
N SER A 39 -13.78 -1.78 -8.75
CA SER A 39 -14.59 -0.58 -9.00
C SER A 39 -13.79 0.55 -9.64
N LEU A 40 -12.49 0.62 -9.38
CA LEU A 40 -11.55 1.54 -9.98
C LEU A 40 -11.08 1.04 -11.36
N ALA A 41 -10.94 -0.27 -11.56
CA ALA A 41 -10.75 -0.85 -12.90
C ALA A 41 -11.96 -0.51 -13.75
N ALA A 42 -13.15 -0.87 -13.30
CA ALA A 42 -14.43 -0.40 -13.81
C ALA A 42 -14.39 1.09 -14.23
N VAL A 43 -13.90 1.99 -13.37
CA VAL A 43 -13.73 3.43 -13.63
C VAL A 43 -12.57 3.80 -14.59
N LEU A 44 -11.64 2.89 -14.87
CA LEU A 44 -10.38 3.13 -15.60
C LEU A 44 -10.12 2.21 -16.83
N ALA A 45 -11.02 1.28 -17.19
CA ALA A 45 -10.68 0.05 -17.94
C ALA A 45 -11.28 -0.24 -19.36
N VAL A 46 -11.07 0.62 -20.36
CA VAL A 46 -10.83 0.25 -21.80
C VAL A 46 -11.82 -0.64 -22.63
N LEU A 47 -11.68 -0.49 -23.95
CA LEU A 47 -12.21 -1.28 -25.08
C LEU A 47 -12.50 -2.79 -24.85
N ILE A 48 -13.64 -3.23 -25.41
CA ILE A 48 -14.03 -4.62 -25.84
C ILE A 48 -14.71 -5.54 -24.78
N GLY A 49 -16.05 -5.56 -24.75
CA GLY A 49 -16.82 -6.72 -25.27
C GLY A 49 -17.58 -7.72 -24.36
N SER A 50 -18.82 -7.38 -23.95
CA SER A 50 -20.05 -8.24 -24.04
C SER A 50 -20.34 -9.42 -23.04
N PRO A 51 -21.64 -9.83 -22.82
CA PRO A 51 -22.27 -9.71 -21.48
C PRO A 51 -23.23 -10.86 -20.98
N GLY A 52 -23.94 -10.61 -19.85
CA GLY A 52 -25.24 -11.21 -19.42
C GLY A 52 -25.21 -12.04 -18.11
N GLY A 53 -26.20 -12.09 -17.18
CA GLY A 53 -27.43 -11.29 -16.95
C GLY A 53 -28.37 -11.84 -15.83
N GLY A 54 -29.14 -10.97 -15.12
CA GLY A 54 -30.43 -11.29 -14.46
C GLY A 54 -30.63 -11.07 -12.92
N SER A 55 -31.88 -10.69 -12.55
CA SER A 55 -32.49 -10.28 -11.24
C SER A 55 -33.01 -11.43 -10.33
N PRO A 56 -33.64 -11.25 -9.11
CA PRO A 56 -33.94 -10.04 -8.27
C PRO A 56 -33.72 -10.19 -6.72
N ASN A 57 -33.49 -9.16 -5.88
CA ASN A 57 -34.47 -8.18 -5.35
C ASN A 57 -33.83 -7.11 -4.39
N GLU A 58 -34.48 -5.93 -4.32
CA GLU A 58 -34.32 -4.73 -3.45
C GLU A 58 -32.99 -3.89 -3.47
N PRO A 59 -33.01 -2.58 -3.86
CA PRO A 59 -31.84 -1.91 -4.45
C PRO A 59 -30.97 -1.02 -3.51
N PRO A 60 -29.62 -1.09 -3.64
CA PRO A 60 -28.66 -0.10 -3.14
C PRO A 60 -28.15 0.84 -4.27
N LYS A 61 -27.44 1.92 -3.91
CA LYS A 61 -26.97 2.98 -4.83
C LYS A 61 -25.83 2.53 -5.76
N PRO A 62 -25.93 2.66 -7.10
CA PRO A 62 -24.82 2.35 -8.03
C PRO A 62 -23.94 3.55 -8.46
N THR A 63 -22.68 3.25 -8.78
CA THR A 63 -21.74 4.07 -9.55
C THR A 63 -21.52 3.45 -10.92
N ALA A 64 -21.47 4.23 -12.01
CA ALA A 64 -21.32 3.76 -13.39
C ALA A 64 -20.23 4.54 -14.17
N THR A 65 -19.56 3.84 -15.09
CA THR A 65 -18.46 4.37 -15.94
C THR A 65 -18.75 4.07 -17.42
N PRO A 66 -18.41 4.96 -18.38
CA PRO A 66 -18.61 4.68 -19.79
C PRO A 66 -17.47 3.92 -20.48
N THR A 67 -17.75 3.29 -21.63
CA THR A 67 -16.76 2.56 -22.45
C THR A 67 -15.85 3.47 -23.26
N LYS A 68 -14.64 2.99 -23.58
CA LYS A 68 -13.66 3.76 -24.37
C LYS A 68 -14.16 3.99 -25.80
N GLY A 69 -14.27 5.27 -26.18
CA GLY A 69 -14.78 5.71 -27.47
C GLY A 69 -16.13 6.43 -27.38
N THR A 70 -16.80 6.36 -26.22
CA THR A 70 -18.01 7.13 -25.92
C THR A 70 -17.74 8.63 -26.05
N SER A 71 -18.54 9.33 -26.88
CA SER A 71 -18.48 10.79 -26.98
C SER A 71 -19.09 11.46 -25.75
N LYS A 72 -18.74 12.72 -25.49
CA LYS A 72 -19.35 13.45 -24.36
C LYS A 72 -20.86 13.55 -24.52
N ASP A 73 -21.35 13.72 -25.75
CA ASP A 73 -22.78 13.77 -26.05
C ASP A 73 -23.49 12.44 -25.72
N GLN A 74 -22.89 11.29 -26.06
CA GLN A 74 -23.44 9.96 -25.74
C GLN A 74 -23.52 9.73 -24.22
N TYR A 75 -22.49 10.14 -23.48
CA TYR A 75 -22.50 10.04 -22.02
C TYR A 75 -23.49 11.01 -21.37
N ASP A 76 -23.53 12.27 -21.83
CA ASP A 76 -24.48 13.26 -21.33
C ASP A 76 -25.93 12.89 -21.71
N GLU A 77 -26.15 12.16 -22.81
CA GLU A 77 -27.43 11.58 -23.19
C GLU A 77 -27.85 10.44 -22.24
N LEU A 78 -26.96 9.50 -21.93
CA LEU A 78 -27.21 8.47 -20.93
C LEU A 78 -27.51 9.06 -19.54
N VAL A 79 -26.69 10.01 -19.08
CA VAL A 79 -26.93 10.68 -17.79
C VAL A 79 -28.27 11.43 -17.79
N ARG A 80 -28.66 12.01 -18.92
CA ARG A 80 -29.97 12.69 -19.08
C ARG A 80 -31.16 11.72 -19.14
N SER A 81 -30.96 10.47 -19.58
CA SER A 81 -32.01 9.43 -19.58
C SER A 81 -32.23 8.78 -18.22
N LEU A 82 -31.27 8.91 -17.29
CA LEU A 82 -31.38 8.31 -15.96
C LEU A 82 -32.22 9.15 -14.98
N PRO A 83 -32.82 8.51 -13.95
CA PRO A 83 -33.53 9.21 -12.89
C PRO A 83 -32.67 10.30 -12.26
N LYS A 84 -33.22 11.52 -12.18
CA LYS A 84 -32.54 12.66 -11.57
C LYS A 84 -32.85 12.74 -10.08
N ASN A 85 -31.80 12.87 -9.28
CA ASN A 85 -31.86 13.14 -7.85
C ASN A 85 -30.80 14.21 -7.54
N GLU A 86 -31.06 15.08 -6.57
CA GLU A 86 -30.12 16.12 -6.12
C GLU A 86 -28.80 15.52 -5.59
N ALA A 87 -28.82 14.28 -5.12
CA ALA A 87 -27.64 13.52 -4.68
C ALA A 87 -26.89 12.79 -5.81
N ASN A 88 -27.28 12.95 -7.09
CA ASN A 88 -26.54 12.35 -8.21
C ASN A 88 -25.30 13.19 -8.54
N ILE A 89 -24.14 12.54 -8.71
CA ILE A 89 -22.86 13.21 -8.95
C ILE A 89 -22.35 12.82 -10.34
N GLN A 90 -22.06 13.82 -11.18
CA GLN A 90 -21.49 13.62 -12.52
C GLN A 90 -20.10 14.30 -12.60
N LYS A 91 -19.03 13.52 -12.81
CA LYS A 91 -17.66 14.03 -12.96
C LYS A 91 -17.21 13.83 -14.42
N THR A 92 -17.14 14.92 -15.19
CA THR A 92 -16.78 14.93 -16.63
C THR A 92 -15.52 15.74 -16.97
N ASN A 93 -14.67 16.02 -15.99
CA ASN A 93 -13.52 16.90 -16.15
C ASN A 93 -12.54 16.40 -17.22
N GLY A 94 -12.02 17.27 -18.08
CA GLY A 94 -11.19 16.89 -19.24
C GLY A 94 -9.83 16.25 -18.92
N TRP A 95 -9.41 16.23 -17.66
CA TRP A 95 -8.22 15.50 -17.18
C TRP A 95 -8.53 14.05 -16.78
N LEU A 96 -9.81 13.70 -16.58
CA LEU A 96 -10.24 12.33 -16.32
C LEU A 96 -10.22 11.52 -17.61
N SER A 97 -9.64 10.31 -17.54
CA SER A 97 -9.61 9.39 -18.69
C SER A 97 -10.96 8.77 -19.01
N ASN A 98 -11.87 8.70 -18.04
CA ASN A 98 -13.27 8.27 -18.18
C ASN A 98 -14.15 9.13 -17.28
N TRP A 99 -15.44 9.24 -17.60
CA TRP A 99 -16.40 10.00 -16.81
C TRP A 99 -17.08 9.10 -15.76
N ILE A 100 -17.55 9.69 -14.67
CA ILE A 100 -18.11 8.92 -13.53
C ILE A 100 -19.47 9.49 -13.20
N TYR A 101 -20.47 8.61 -13.15
CA TYR A 101 -21.80 8.95 -12.67
C TYR A 101 -22.12 8.13 -11.41
N ILE A 102 -22.43 8.82 -10.32
CA ILE A 102 -22.98 8.20 -9.11
C ILE A 102 -24.46 8.58 -9.03
N ALA A 103 -25.33 7.59 -8.86
CA ALA A 103 -26.76 7.84 -8.79
C ALA A 103 -27.46 6.91 -7.80
N THR A 104 -28.63 7.34 -7.34
CA THR A 104 -29.59 6.42 -6.72
C THR A 104 -30.52 5.89 -7.80
N LEU A 105 -30.42 4.60 -8.10
CA LEU A 105 -31.18 3.92 -9.14
C LEU A 105 -31.98 2.78 -8.54
N ASP A 106 -33.15 2.47 -9.11
CA ASP A 106 -33.84 1.22 -8.84
C ASP A 106 -33.16 0.03 -9.54
N GLN A 107 -33.50 -1.19 -9.11
CA GLN A 107 -32.91 -2.43 -9.62
C GLN A 107 -33.10 -2.60 -11.13
N CYS A 108 -34.28 -2.27 -11.67
CA CYS A 108 -34.57 -2.47 -13.09
C CYS A 108 -33.78 -1.48 -13.95
N THR A 109 -33.64 -0.23 -13.50
CA THR A 109 -32.77 0.76 -14.15
C THR A 109 -31.30 0.36 -14.09
N ALA A 110 -30.84 -0.19 -12.96
CA ALA A 110 -29.46 -0.66 -12.81
C ALA A 110 -29.15 -1.89 -13.70
N GLU A 111 -30.09 -2.83 -13.84
CA GLU A 111 -29.97 -3.96 -14.76
C GLU A 111 -30.00 -3.53 -16.23
N ALA A 112 -30.87 -2.58 -16.59
CA ALA A 112 -30.90 -2.02 -17.95
C ALA A 112 -29.61 -1.26 -18.31
N LEU A 113 -28.89 -0.71 -17.32
CA LEU A 113 -27.58 -0.09 -17.54
C LEU A 113 -26.47 -1.10 -17.81
N TRP A 114 -26.52 -2.30 -17.24
CA TRP A 114 -25.51 -3.33 -17.51
C TRP A 114 -25.50 -3.81 -18.96
N GLU A 115 -26.64 -3.77 -19.64
CA GLU A 115 -26.78 -4.08 -21.07
C GLU A 115 -26.50 -2.86 -21.98
N ASN A 116 -26.19 -1.70 -21.42
CA ASN A 116 -25.93 -0.50 -22.21
C ASN A 116 -24.51 -0.55 -22.81
N PRO A 117 -24.33 -0.47 -24.15
CA PRO A 117 -23.03 -0.63 -24.79
C PRO A 117 -22.04 0.49 -24.50
N ILE A 118 -22.51 1.64 -23.99
CA ILE A 118 -21.64 2.70 -23.51
C ILE A 118 -21.35 2.61 -22.02
N VAL A 119 -21.88 1.65 -21.24
CA VAL A 119 -21.49 1.39 -19.85
C VAL A 119 -20.40 0.33 -19.82
N LEU A 120 -19.24 0.70 -19.29
CA LEU A 120 -18.11 -0.20 -19.10
C LEU A 120 -18.29 -1.09 -17.87
N SER A 121 -18.97 -0.56 -16.87
CA SER A 121 -18.97 -1.12 -15.54
C SER A 121 -19.93 -0.41 -14.59
N MET A 122 -20.37 -1.13 -13.57
CA MET A 122 -21.04 -0.57 -12.40
C MET A 122 -20.53 -1.20 -11.11
N SER A 123 -20.64 -0.47 -10.01
CA SER A 123 -20.31 -0.93 -8.66
C SER A 123 -21.24 -0.29 -7.63
N ILE A 124 -21.52 -0.97 -6.52
CA ILE A 124 -22.35 -0.42 -5.44
C ILE A 124 -21.54 0.61 -4.65
N ASP A 125 -22.14 1.76 -4.33
CA ASP A 125 -21.57 2.69 -3.38
C ASP A 125 -21.90 2.26 -1.94
N ALA A 126 -21.30 1.15 -1.51
CA ALA A 126 -21.52 0.62 -0.17
C ALA A 126 -20.85 1.48 0.90
N GLU A 127 -21.53 1.60 2.04
CA GLU A 127 -20.90 2.04 3.27
C GLU A 127 -19.98 0.93 3.79
N VAL A 128 -18.79 1.31 4.23
CA VAL A 128 -17.74 0.41 4.68
C VAL A 128 -17.09 0.95 5.94
N THR A 129 -16.89 0.08 6.93
CA THR A 129 -16.05 0.40 8.08
C THR A 129 -14.59 0.30 7.65
N VAL A 130 -13.86 1.41 7.74
CA VAL A 130 -12.40 1.51 7.60
C VAL A 130 -11.78 0.96 8.88
N GLU A 131 -11.83 -0.36 9.03
CA GLU A 131 -11.17 -1.07 10.12
C GLU A 131 -9.71 -1.36 9.75
N ASP A 132 -8.77 -0.89 10.56
CA ASP A 132 -7.60 -1.71 10.86
C ASP A 132 -8.15 -2.86 11.73
N PHE A 133 -8.39 -4.03 11.12
CA PHE A 133 -9.05 -5.16 11.80
C PHE A 133 -8.35 -5.44 13.13
N GLY A 134 -9.06 -5.15 14.22
CA GLY A 134 -8.48 -4.84 15.52
C GLY A 134 -7.36 -5.79 15.95
N LEU A 135 -6.13 -5.28 15.85
CA LEU A 135 -5.11 -5.67 16.80
C LEU A 135 -5.32 -4.82 18.05
N ASP A 136 -6.01 -5.41 19.02
CA ASP A 136 -6.04 -4.89 20.39
C ASP A 136 -4.62 -4.50 20.79
N SER A 137 -4.44 -3.25 21.21
CA SER A 137 -3.17 -2.68 21.68
C SER A 137 -2.70 -3.27 23.03
N SER A 138 -3.17 -4.48 23.37
CA SER A 138 -2.99 -5.16 24.64
C SER A 138 -2.96 -6.70 24.50
N SER A 139 -2.17 -7.25 23.56
CA SER A 139 -1.78 -8.66 23.63
C SER A 139 -0.28 -8.87 23.41
N SER A 140 0.50 -8.62 24.46
CA SER A 140 1.86 -9.16 24.59
C SER A 140 1.84 -10.67 24.39
N ALA A 141 2.71 -11.21 23.53
CA ALA A 141 2.71 -12.62 23.17
C ALA A 141 2.91 -13.54 24.40
N THR A 142 1.90 -14.37 24.70
CA THR A 142 2.06 -15.54 25.56
C THR A 142 2.09 -16.80 24.70
N ASN A 143 3.23 -17.49 24.73
CA ASN A 143 3.52 -18.64 23.89
C ASN A 143 2.51 -19.78 24.08
N THR A 144 2.00 -20.36 22.98
CA THR A 144 1.52 -21.76 22.97
C THR A 144 1.81 -22.38 21.59
N PRO A 145 2.58 -23.48 21.50
CA PRO A 145 2.92 -24.10 20.22
C PRO A 145 1.74 -24.92 19.66
N GLY A 146 0.99 -24.31 18.72
CA GLY A 146 -0.06 -24.96 17.93
C GLY A 146 0.51 -25.88 16.84
N LYS A 147 -0.19 -26.99 16.55
CA LYS A 147 0.31 -28.08 15.70
C LYS A 147 0.59 -27.65 14.25
N ARG A 148 1.75 -28.09 13.76
CA ARG A 148 2.21 -28.02 12.36
C ARG A 148 1.23 -28.75 11.43
N ALA A 149 0.60 -28.02 10.50
CA ALA A 149 -0.05 -28.63 9.36
C ALA A 149 1.02 -29.21 8.41
N THR A 150 0.73 -30.35 7.79
CA THR A 150 1.65 -31.01 6.87
C THR A 150 1.44 -30.48 5.45
N ASP A 151 2.32 -29.58 5.01
CA ASP A 151 2.30 -29.05 3.65
C ASP A 151 2.74 -30.09 2.62
N SER A 152 1.96 -30.24 1.56
CA SER A 152 2.18 -31.20 0.48
C SER A 152 3.14 -30.66 -0.58
N ASN A 153 4.40 -31.10 -0.50
CA ASN A 153 5.43 -30.86 -1.51
C ASN A 153 4.93 -31.21 -2.93
N THR A 154 4.84 -30.20 -3.80
CA THR A 154 4.62 -30.37 -5.24
C THR A 154 5.56 -29.45 -6.01
N ASN A 155 6.75 -29.98 -6.32
CA ASN A 155 7.67 -29.40 -7.29
C ASN A 155 7.03 -29.41 -8.68
N MET A 156 6.73 -28.24 -9.23
CA MET A 156 6.65 -28.06 -10.68
C MET A 156 7.32 -26.76 -11.10
N THR A 157 8.22 -26.89 -12.07
CA THR A 157 8.88 -25.79 -12.77
C THR A 157 7.89 -25.08 -13.68
N ASP A 158 7.51 -23.84 -13.32
CA ASP A 158 6.60 -23.03 -14.12
C ASP A 158 7.37 -22.16 -15.14
N SER A 159 7.00 -22.29 -16.41
CA SER A 159 7.64 -21.66 -17.56
C SER A 159 7.14 -20.23 -17.77
N ARG A 160 7.91 -19.27 -17.27
CA ARG A 160 7.64 -17.83 -17.34
C ARG A 160 7.47 -17.30 -18.77
N SER A 161 6.32 -16.69 -19.06
CA SER A 161 6.27 -15.55 -19.99
C SER A 161 6.80 -14.31 -19.29
N ARG A 162 8.13 -14.16 -19.23
CA ARG A 162 8.78 -12.90 -18.80
C ARG A 162 8.90 -12.00 -20.02
N THR A 163 8.13 -10.91 -20.06
CA THR A 163 8.56 -9.73 -20.80
C THR A 163 9.83 -9.23 -20.13
N VAL A 164 11.00 -9.48 -20.74
CA VAL A 164 12.30 -9.19 -20.12
C VAL A 164 12.57 -7.69 -20.17
N ALA A 165 11.99 -6.96 -19.22
CA ALA A 165 12.61 -5.73 -18.75
C ALA A 165 14.05 -6.07 -18.35
N ALA A 166 15.03 -5.28 -18.81
CA ALA A 166 16.42 -5.48 -18.46
C ALA A 166 16.55 -5.53 -16.93
N PRO A 167 17.28 -6.50 -16.35
CA PRO A 167 17.36 -6.63 -14.91
C PRO A 167 17.91 -5.34 -14.29
N LEU A 168 17.05 -4.65 -13.52
CA LEU A 168 17.40 -3.46 -12.75
C LEU A 168 18.66 -3.77 -11.95
N GLN A 169 19.66 -2.88 -12.02
CA GLN A 169 20.95 -3.20 -11.45
C GLN A 169 20.85 -3.23 -9.92
N PRO A 170 21.20 -4.35 -9.27
CA PRO A 170 21.20 -4.41 -7.81
C PRO A 170 22.23 -3.41 -7.27
N ARG A 171 21.86 -2.63 -6.24
CA ARG A 171 22.86 -1.91 -5.46
C ARG A 171 23.78 -2.94 -4.80
N SER A 172 25.09 -2.76 -5.00
CA SER A 172 26.15 -3.65 -4.46
C SER A 172 27.45 -2.92 -4.10
N THR A 173 27.64 -1.68 -4.54
CA THR A 173 28.74 -0.79 -4.14
C THR A 173 28.22 0.64 -3.93
N PRO A 174 28.70 1.36 -2.89
CA PRO A 174 28.65 2.81 -2.84
C PRO A 174 29.34 3.34 -4.10
N GLY A 175 28.61 4.09 -4.93
CA GLY A 175 29.23 4.83 -6.03
C GLY A 175 29.81 6.14 -5.51
N PRO A 176 30.55 6.90 -6.34
CA PRO A 176 31.09 8.22 -5.97
C PRO A 176 30.02 9.26 -5.57
N ASN A 177 28.74 8.95 -5.76
CA ASN A 177 27.59 9.76 -5.36
C ASN A 177 26.90 9.27 -4.08
N SER A 178 27.34 8.16 -3.47
CA SER A 178 26.66 7.47 -2.36
C SER A 178 27.03 8.07 -1.00
N ARG A 179 26.12 8.85 -0.43
CA ARG A 179 26.25 9.53 0.87
C ARG A 179 25.39 8.82 1.90
N PHE A 180 25.96 7.76 2.47
CA PHE A 180 25.30 6.99 3.51
C PHE A 180 25.34 7.72 4.84
N LYS A 181 24.19 7.72 5.53
CA LYS A 181 24.03 8.16 6.91
C LYS A 181 23.49 7.03 7.77
N GLN A 182 23.92 7.01 9.03
CA GLN A 182 23.34 6.20 10.09
C GLN A 182 22.40 7.09 10.90
N GLN A 183 21.15 6.68 11.11
CA GLN A 183 20.30 7.32 12.13
C GLN A 183 20.78 6.82 13.51
N THR A 184 21.21 7.74 14.38
CA THR A 184 21.88 7.40 15.63
C THR A 184 21.79 8.54 16.65
N PRO A 185 21.61 8.24 17.96
CA PRO A 185 21.36 6.93 18.55
C PRO A 185 19.87 6.53 18.54
N GLY A 186 19.59 5.25 18.73
CA GLY A 186 18.25 4.73 19.00
C GLY A 186 17.35 4.61 17.78
N SER A 187 17.89 4.16 16.63
CA SER A 187 17.03 3.87 15.46
C SER A 187 15.94 2.82 15.78
N PRO A 188 14.69 3.04 15.33
CA PRO A 188 13.60 2.08 15.49
C PRO A 188 13.91 0.68 14.96
N GLY A 189 13.43 -0.34 15.68
CA GLY A 189 13.67 -1.74 15.35
C GLY A 189 13.26 -2.10 13.91
N HIS A 190 12.14 -1.57 13.42
CA HIS A 190 11.65 -1.85 12.06
C HIS A 190 12.54 -1.25 10.97
N LEU A 191 13.11 -0.06 11.19
CA LEU A 191 14.08 0.54 10.29
C LEU A 191 15.39 -0.28 10.29
N ASN A 192 15.88 -0.66 11.47
CA ASN A 192 17.06 -1.51 11.60
C ASN A 192 16.88 -2.84 10.87
N TRP A 193 15.71 -3.47 11.01
CA TRP A 193 15.40 -4.74 10.34
C TRP A 193 15.45 -4.66 8.81
N LEU A 194 15.21 -3.48 8.21
CA LEU A 194 15.31 -3.30 6.75
C LEU A 194 16.76 -3.30 6.23
N THR A 195 17.75 -3.02 7.08
CA THR A 195 19.14 -2.73 6.68
C THR A 195 20.22 -3.54 7.39
N GLN A 196 19.96 -4.08 8.59
CA GLN A 196 20.91 -4.87 9.38
C GLN A 196 21.46 -6.09 8.62
N LEU A 197 22.78 -6.24 8.60
CA LEU A 197 23.46 -7.33 7.89
C LEU A 197 23.10 -8.70 8.47
N SER A 198 22.93 -8.77 9.80
CA SER A 198 22.49 -9.97 10.53
C SER A 198 21.10 -10.48 10.13
N ARG A 199 20.27 -9.65 9.50
CA ARG A 199 18.92 -9.99 9.01
C ARG A 199 18.92 -10.41 7.54
N TYR A 200 20.06 -10.33 6.83
CA TYR A 200 20.18 -10.80 5.45
C TYR A 200 20.69 -12.24 5.43
N THR A 201 19.83 -13.16 4.99
CA THR A 201 20.06 -14.62 5.00
C THR A 201 20.59 -15.16 3.67
N GLN A 202 20.39 -14.43 2.57
CA GLN A 202 20.76 -14.84 1.20
C GLN A 202 21.96 -14.04 0.64
N LEU A 203 22.46 -13.06 1.39
CA LEU A 203 23.59 -12.23 1.00
C LEU A 203 24.93 -12.96 1.21
N GLN A 204 25.84 -12.83 0.24
CA GLN A 204 27.21 -13.36 0.25
C GLN A 204 28.23 -12.25 -0.05
N GLY A 205 29.44 -12.36 0.53
CA GLY A 205 30.54 -11.42 0.38
C GLY A 205 30.83 -10.59 1.65
N SER A 206 31.86 -9.74 1.58
CA SER A 206 32.35 -8.95 2.71
C SER A 206 31.68 -7.57 2.81
N TYR A 207 30.98 -7.30 3.93
CA TYR A 207 30.28 -6.03 4.19
C TYR A 207 30.47 -5.53 5.63
N LEU A 208 30.40 -4.21 5.80
CA LEU A 208 30.33 -3.56 7.11
C LEU A 208 28.93 -3.78 7.70
N ASP A 209 28.89 -4.20 8.96
CA ASP A 209 27.67 -4.30 9.73
C ASP A 209 27.40 -3.01 10.52
N PHE A 210 26.14 -2.58 10.54
CA PHE A 210 25.64 -1.43 11.26
C PHE A 210 24.41 -1.87 12.06
N GLU A 211 24.45 -1.69 13.38
CA GLU A 211 23.35 -2.09 14.27
C GLU A 211 22.08 -1.25 14.06
N GLU A 212 22.24 -0.04 13.52
CA GLU A 212 21.18 0.96 13.34
C GLU A 212 20.85 1.20 11.86
N PHE A 213 19.72 1.86 11.60
CA PHE A 213 19.26 2.16 10.26
C PHE A 213 20.25 3.01 9.46
N ILE A 214 20.67 2.47 8.31
CA ILE A 214 21.51 3.17 7.34
C ILE A 214 20.71 3.51 6.09
N PHE A 215 20.91 4.72 5.56
CA PHE A 215 20.19 5.18 4.37
C PHE A 215 21.03 6.16 3.56
N GLU A 216 20.72 6.27 2.27
CA GLU A 216 21.28 7.27 1.37
C GLU A 216 20.61 8.63 1.65
N ASP A 217 21.37 9.62 2.13
CA ASP A 217 20.88 11.00 2.20
C ASP A 217 21.31 11.78 0.96
N ALA A 218 20.42 11.79 -0.03
CA ALA A 218 20.59 12.52 -1.29
C ALA A 218 20.47 14.06 -1.12
N ALA A 219 21.02 14.63 -0.05
CA ALA A 219 20.79 16.01 0.39
C ALA A 219 21.19 17.13 -0.57
N ALA A 220 21.84 16.80 -1.69
CA ALA A 220 22.16 17.73 -2.76
C ALA A 220 21.08 17.82 -3.87
N ARG A 221 19.93 17.14 -3.73
CA ARG A 221 18.94 16.94 -4.82
C ARG A 221 17.48 17.16 -4.40
N ASP A 222 17.13 18.36 -3.92
CA ASP A 222 15.73 18.68 -3.56
C ASP A 222 14.75 18.61 -4.76
N ASN A 223 15.25 18.60 -5.99
CA ASN A 223 14.47 18.37 -7.21
C ASN A 223 14.07 16.89 -7.43
N GLU A 224 14.65 15.93 -6.70
CA GLU A 224 14.37 14.48 -6.82
C GLU A 224 13.48 13.93 -5.69
N LYS A 225 12.91 14.79 -4.83
CA LYS A 225 11.94 14.38 -3.81
C LYS A 225 10.77 13.56 -4.38
N SER A 226 10.32 12.60 -3.57
CA SER A 226 9.09 11.84 -3.78
C SER A 226 7.99 12.34 -2.86
N THR A 227 6.73 12.10 -3.24
CA THR A 227 5.54 12.48 -2.47
C THR A 227 4.77 11.22 -2.07
N VAL A 228 4.44 11.07 -0.79
CA VAL A 228 3.60 9.99 -0.27
C VAL A 228 2.22 10.53 0.09
N PHE A 229 1.21 10.03 -0.60
CA PHE A 229 -0.20 10.23 -0.28
C PHE A 229 -0.64 9.14 0.69
N VAL A 230 -0.97 9.51 1.92
CA VAL A 230 -1.46 8.56 2.94
C VAL A 230 -2.97 8.69 3.00
N ILE A 231 -3.68 7.66 2.52
CA ILE A 231 -5.14 7.59 2.55
C ILE A 231 -5.54 6.82 3.82
N ASP A 232 -6.05 7.54 4.82
CA ASP A 232 -6.33 7.01 6.15
C ASP A 232 -7.32 7.91 6.93
N GLN A 233 -7.27 7.89 8.26
CA GLN A 233 -8.11 8.63 9.18
C GLN A 233 -7.33 9.20 10.37
N ASN A 234 -7.83 10.30 10.94
CA ASN A 234 -7.34 10.92 12.16
C ASN A 234 -5.84 11.26 12.14
N PHE A 235 -5.52 12.28 11.34
CA PHE A 235 -4.16 12.81 11.20
C PHE A 235 -3.88 13.97 12.17
N LEU A 236 -2.96 13.78 13.13
CA LEU A 236 -2.36 14.89 13.85
C LEU A 236 -1.28 15.55 12.98
N ARG A 237 -1.69 16.43 12.06
CA ARG A 237 -0.80 17.09 11.08
C ARG A 237 0.38 17.85 11.70
N THR A 238 0.30 18.19 12.98
CA THR A 238 1.31 18.94 13.75
C THR A 238 2.30 18.06 14.51
N HIS A 239 2.23 16.72 14.37
CA HIS A 239 3.13 15.81 15.06
C HIS A 239 4.61 16.01 14.64
N VAL A 240 5.51 16.18 15.61
CA VAL A 240 6.93 16.56 15.39
C VAL A 240 7.69 15.62 14.47
N ASP A 241 7.29 14.35 14.37
CA ASP A 241 7.97 13.41 13.47
C ASP A 241 7.84 13.80 12.00
N PHE A 242 6.68 14.33 11.58
CA PHE A 242 6.37 14.50 10.16
C PHE A 242 5.76 15.86 9.75
N LYS A 243 5.39 16.72 10.70
CA LYS A 243 4.75 18.04 10.43
C LYS A 243 5.45 18.87 9.34
N ASP A 244 6.78 18.90 9.34
CA ASP A 244 7.60 19.74 8.44
C ASP A 244 7.72 19.16 7.02
N ARG A 245 7.05 18.01 6.76
CA ARG A 245 6.93 17.36 5.46
C ARG A 245 5.50 17.39 4.90
N VAL A 246 4.50 17.80 5.69
CA VAL A 246 3.10 17.86 5.23
C VAL A 246 2.96 19.04 4.26
N VAL A 247 2.95 18.76 2.95
CA VAL A 247 2.81 19.77 1.90
C VAL A 247 1.35 20.03 1.55
N SER A 248 0.45 19.10 1.87
CA SER A 248 -1.00 19.28 1.76
C SER A 248 -1.76 18.29 2.63
N ALA A 249 -3.00 18.61 2.97
CA ALA A 249 -3.91 17.73 3.68
C ALA A 249 -5.37 18.08 3.31
N TRP A 250 -6.23 17.07 3.12
CA TRP A 250 -7.65 17.28 2.80
C TRP A 250 -8.53 16.09 3.21
N SER A 251 -9.82 16.34 3.43
CA SER A 251 -10.87 15.31 3.52
C SER A 251 -11.67 15.21 2.23
N MET A 252 -12.34 14.07 2.02
CA MET A 252 -13.32 13.86 0.95
C MET A 252 -14.74 14.13 1.43
N SER A 253 -15.40 15.10 0.81
CA SER A 253 -16.83 15.37 1.00
C SER A 253 -17.70 14.24 0.43
N PRO A 254 -19.01 14.15 0.79
CA PRO A 254 -19.93 13.19 0.17
C PRO A 254 -20.09 13.36 -1.35
N ASP A 255 -19.98 14.59 -1.86
CA ASP A 255 -20.08 14.94 -3.29
C ASP A 255 -18.75 14.85 -4.06
N GLY A 256 -17.69 14.37 -3.41
CA GLY A 256 -16.41 14.09 -4.04
C GLY A 256 -15.59 15.33 -4.38
N GLU A 257 -15.70 16.37 -3.57
CA GLU A 257 -14.84 17.54 -3.57
C GLU A 257 -13.82 17.47 -2.42
N THR A 258 -12.74 18.23 -2.53
CA THR A 258 -11.70 18.34 -1.50
C THR A 258 -12.07 19.39 -0.47
N GLU A 259 -12.21 18.99 0.79
CA GLU A 259 -12.36 19.89 1.93
C GLU A 259 -10.97 20.14 2.57
N ALA A 260 -10.69 21.39 2.94
CA ALA A 260 -9.33 21.83 3.32
C ALA A 260 -8.84 21.36 4.70
N ASP A 261 -9.69 20.69 5.48
CA ASP A 261 -9.40 20.31 6.87
C ASP A 261 -9.41 18.79 7.06
N VAL A 262 -8.26 18.24 7.46
CA VAL A 262 -8.19 16.91 8.07
C VAL A 262 -8.52 17.04 9.55
N TYR A 263 -9.58 16.35 9.98
CA TYR A 263 -10.07 16.41 11.35
C TYR A 263 -9.52 15.25 12.19
N TYR A 264 -9.03 15.56 13.39
CA TYR A 264 -8.63 14.57 14.37
C TYR A 264 -9.75 14.37 15.40
N PHE A 265 -10.36 13.17 15.43
CA PHE A 265 -11.50 12.85 16.30
C PHE A 265 -11.18 11.74 17.35
N GLY A 266 -9.89 11.52 17.66
CA GLY A 266 -9.45 10.37 18.45
C GLY A 266 -9.15 9.14 17.57
N ASN A 267 -8.36 8.20 18.10
CA ASN A 267 -7.62 7.16 17.36
C ASN A 267 -6.52 7.77 16.46
N ASP A 268 -5.30 7.26 16.54
CA ASP A 268 -4.09 7.81 15.90
C ASP A 268 -3.54 6.87 14.80
N HIS A 269 -4.43 6.16 14.11
CA HIS A 269 -4.08 5.23 13.03
C HIS A 269 -3.33 5.94 11.88
N GLY A 270 -3.97 6.90 11.20
CA GLY A 270 -3.34 7.64 10.09
C GLY A 270 -2.14 8.48 10.51
N THR A 271 -2.12 8.96 11.76
CA THR A 271 -0.95 9.60 12.37
C THR A 271 0.26 8.66 12.39
N CYS A 272 0.09 7.42 12.85
CA CYS A 272 1.13 6.39 12.81
C CYS A 272 1.54 6.03 11.38
N MET A 273 0.57 5.91 10.45
CA MET A 273 0.86 5.56 9.05
C MET A 273 1.70 6.65 8.36
N ALA A 274 1.38 7.93 8.56
CA ALA A 274 2.17 9.05 8.06
C ALA A 274 3.60 9.05 8.63
N SER A 275 3.72 8.77 9.93
CA SER A 275 5.02 8.57 10.61
C SER A 275 5.87 7.49 9.95
N LEU A 276 5.31 6.29 9.77
CA LEU A 276 6.04 5.13 9.25
C LEU A 276 6.41 5.26 7.77
N ALA A 277 5.64 6.02 6.99
CA ALA A 277 5.96 6.33 5.61
C ALA A 277 7.14 7.30 5.49
N ALA A 278 7.06 8.48 6.13
CA ALA A 278 7.98 9.59 5.87
C ALA A 278 8.35 10.44 7.11
N GLY A 279 8.10 9.96 8.33
CA GLY A 279 8.58 10.59 9.56
C GLY A 279 10.11 10.69 9.64
N ALA A 280 10.59 11.73 10.33
CA ALA A 280 12.01 11.99 10.57
C ALA A 280 12.67 10.83 11.31
N TYR A 281 12.09 10.42 12.42
CA TYR A 281 12.59 9.36 13.29
C TYR A 281 12.03 7.99 12.87
N SER A 282 10.72 7.83 12.66
CA SER A 282 10.11 6.51 12.42
C SER A 282 9.98 6.10 10.94
N GLY A 283 10.02 7.04 10.01
CA GLY A 283 9.77 6.76 8.59
C GLY A 283 10.98 6.20 7.84
N VAL A 284 10.75 5.49 6.73
CA VAL A 284 11.84 5.06 5.82
C VAL A 284 12.28 6.23 4.92
N ALA A 285 11.32 6.95 4.31
CA ALA A 285 11.62 8.04 3.40
C ALA A 285 11.82 9.37 4.14
N LYS A 286 12.97 9.54 4.79
CA LYS A 286 13.33 10.69 5.65
C LYS A 286 13.13 12.08 5.03
N ARG A 287 13.04 12.18 3.70
CA ARG A 287 12.92 13.42 2.91
C ARG A 287 11.64 13.52 2.07
N ALA A 288 10.78 12.50 2.05
CA ALA A 288 9.59 12.53 1.20
C ALA A 288 8.59 13.56 1.71
N ASP A 289 7.95 14.25 0.77
CA ASP A 289 6.84 15.15 1.09
C ASP A 289 5.58 14.29 1.37
N LEU A 290 4.74 14.73 2.30
CA LEU A 290 3.52 14.04 2.71
C LEU A 290 2.27 14.79 2.27
N VAL A 291 1.31 14.02 1.78
CA VAL A 291 -0.05 14.49 1.53
C VAL A 291 -1.01 13.60 2.32
N LEU A 292 -1.80 14.20 3.21
CA LEU A 292 -2.69 13.48 4.12
C LEU A 292 -4.12 13.50 3.57
N VAL A 293 -4.69 12.34 3.28
CA VAL A 293 -5.97 12.21 2.59
C VAL A 293 -6.96 11.46 3.48
N GLN A 294 -7.97 12.18 3.99
CA GLN A 294 -8.90 11.65 4.98
C GLN A 294 -10.22 11.20 4.36
N LEU A 295 -10.61 9.96 4.67
CA LEU A 295 -11.82 9.32 4.12
C LEU A 295 -13.10 9.49 4.96
N MET A 296 -12.98 9.92 6.21
CA MET A 296 -14.03 9.80 7.23
C MET A 296 -15.32 10.58 6.95
N HIS A 297 -16.44 9.98 7.32
CA HIS A 297 -17.76 10.61 7.37
C HIS A 297 -17.90 11.51 8.61
N LEU A 298 -18.53 12.68 8.47
CA LEU A 298 -18.59 13.73 9.51
C LEU A 298 -19.72 13.51 10.54
N ASP A 299 -20.61 12.54 10.32
CA ASP A 299 -21.84 12.34 11.10
C ASP A 299 -21.60 11.54 12.40
N ASN A 300 -20.57 11.88 13.16
CA ASN A 300 -20.14 11.24 14.42
C ASN A 300 -19.80 9.73 14.36
N GLN A 301 -19.76 9.12 13.17
CA GLN A 301 -19.38 7.71 13.01
C GLN A 301 -17.92 7.59 12.54
N ALA A 302 -17.01 7.71 13.51
CA ALA A 302 -15.60 7.41 13.30
C ALA A 302 -15.44 6.02 12.66
N ASN A 303 -14.48 5.90 11.74
CA ASN A 303 -14.22 4.71 10.92
C ASN A 303 -15.22 4.40 9.80
N LYS A 304 -16.19 5.25 9.43
CA LYS A 304 -17.03 5.00 8.24
C LYS A 304 -16.62 5.78 7.00
N CYS A 305 -16.62 5.09 5.86
CA CYS A 305 -16.37 5.62 4.51
C CYS A 305 -17.36 4.99 3.52
N THR A 306 -17.41 5.52 2.30
CA THR A 306 -18.10 4.90 1.16
C THR A 306 -17.09 4.52 0.07
N VAL A 307 -17.49 3.62 -0.82
CA VAL A 307 -16.68 3.24 -1.99
C VAL A 307 -16.38 4.49 -2.83
N SER A 308 -17.41 5.30 -3.11
CA SER A 308 -17.33 6.55 -3.87
C SER A 308 -16.30 7.53 -3.31
N ARG A 309 -16.28 7.76 -2.00
CA ARG A 309 -15.28 8.61 -1.33
C ARG A 309 -13.85 8.11 -1.54
N THR A 310 -13.65 6.80 -1.55
CA THR A 310 -12.34 6.22 -1.84
C THR A 310 -11.94 6.38 -3.30
N ILE A 311 -12.90 6.26 -4.24
CA ILE A 311 -12.68 6.60 -5.65
C ILE A 311 -12.30 8.09 -5.78
N PHE A 312 -13.08 8.99 -5.17
CA PHE A 312 -12.83 10.43 -5.20
C PHE A 312 -11.48 10.81 -4.58
N ALA A 313 -11.03 10.14 -3.51
CA ALA A 313 -9.69 10.33 -2.96
C ALA A 313 -8.61 10.05 -4.01
N LEU A 314 -8.72 8.92 -4.73
CA LEU A 314 -7.77 8.53 -5.76
C LEU A 314 -7.80 9.47 -6.98
N LEU A 315 -8.99 9.98 -7.36
CA LEU A 315 -9.11 10.99 -8.41
C LEU A 315 -8.50 12.34 -8.00
N SER A 316 -8.72 12.79 -6.77
CA SER A 316 -8.13 14.02 -6.23
C SER A 316 -6.61 13.92 -6.13
N ILE A 317 -6.07 12.75 -5.75
CA ILE A 317 -4.63 12.47 -5.82
C ILE A 317 -4.14 12.51 -7.26
N GLN A 318 -4.82 11.84 -8.20
CA GLN A 318 -4.46 11.86 -9.62
C GLN A 318 -4.40 13.30 -10.17
N ARG A 319 -5.40 14.13 -9.84
CA ARG A 319 -5.41 15.55 -10.18
C ARG A 319 -4.26 16.30 -9.55
N TYR A 320 -4.01 16.12 -8.25
CA TYR A 320 -2.91 16.78 -7.56
C TYR A 320 -1.54 16.41 -8.16
N VAL A 321 -1.34 15.14 -8.53
CA VAL A 321 -0.13 14.66 -9.21
C VAL A 321 0.03 15.29 -10.59
N TYR A 322 -1.07 15.49 -11.33
CA TYR A 322 -1.06 16.19 -12.62
C TYR A 322 -0.74 17.68 -12.44
N ASP A 323 -1.52 18.39 -11.61
CA ASP A 323 -1.43 19.84 -11.40
C ASP A 323 -0.06 20.26 -10.81
N ASN A 324 0.60 19.37 -10.05
CA ASN A 324 1.92 19.62 -9.43
C ASN A 324 3.10 18.89 -10.12
N ASN A 325 2.89 18.23 -11.27
CA ASN A 325 3.93 17.52 -12.04
C ASN A 325 4.71 16.46 -11.21
N LEU A 326 4.00 15.65 -10.41
CA LEU A 326 4.58 14.65 -9.49
C LEU A 326 4.68 13.23 -10.11
N PHE A 327 4.51 13.13 -11.43
CA PHE A 327 4.60 11.88 -12.18
C PHE A 327 5.92 11.13 -11.93
N GLY A 328 5.84 9.80 -11.81
CA GLY A 328 7.02 8.95 -11.58
C GLY A 328 7.75 9.16 -10.24
N ARG A 329 7.18 9.97 -9.34
CA ARG A 329 7.74 10.34 -8.03
C ARG A 329 6.71 10.22 -6.89
N SER A 330 5.51 9.74 -7.20
CA SER A 330 4.38 9.67 -6.26
C SER A 330 4.13 8.25 -5.77
N VAL A 331 3.78 8.10 -4.49
CA VAL A 331 3.40 6.84 -3.86
C VAL A 331 2.07 7.02 -3.14
N ILE A 332 1.12 6.09 -3.30
CA ILE A 332 -0.12 6.05 -2.52
C ILE A 332 -0.03 4.91 -1.50
N SER A 333 -0.23 5.24 -0.22
CA SER A 333 -0.35 4.28 0.88
C SER A 333 -1.81 4.15 1.29
N MET A 334 -2.38 2.94 1.20
CA MET A 334 -3.74 2.62 1.63
C MET A 334 -3.70 1.56 2.73
N SER A 335 -3.70 2.02 3.97
CA SER A 335 -3.62 1.18 5.17
C SER A 335 -5.01 0.75 5.65
N PHE A 336 -5.85 0.28 4.73
CA PHE A 336 -7.21 -0.18 4.99
C PHE A 336 -7.64 -1.25 3.96
N SER A 337 -8.76 -1.93 4.24
CA SER A 337 -9.28 -3.04 3.45
C SER A 337 -10.77 -2.90 3.19
N LEU A 338 -11.24 -3.14 1.96
CA LEU A 338 -12.68 -3.29 1.69
C LEU A 338 -12.94 -4.72 1.19
N PRO A 339 -13.96 -5.44 1.73
CA PRO A 339 -14.32 -6.74 1.19
C PRO A 339 -14.89 -6.56 -0.22
N VAL A 340 -14.55 -7.48 -1.13
CA VAL A 340 -15.06 -7.43 -2.52
C VAL A 340 -16.60 -7.36 -2.57
N ALA A 341 -17.31 -8.03 -1.67
CA ALA A 341 -18.78 -7.97 -1.59
C ALA A 341 -19.36 -6.55 -1.42
N SER A 342 -18.60 -5.57 -0.89
CA SER A 342 -19.03 -4.17 -0.83
C SER A 342 -19.15 -3.48 -2.19
N LEU A 343 -18.76 -4.15 -3.29
CA LEU A 343 -18.55 -3.55 -4.60
C LEU A 343 -19.36 -4.23 -5.70
N TRP A 344 -19.83 -5.45 -5.42
CA TRP A 344 -20.59 -6.27 -6.34
C TRP A 344 -22.00 -6.45 -5.83
N TRP A 345 -22.92 -6.50 -6.78
CA TRP A 345 -24.22 -7.11 -6.58
C TRP A 345 -24.02 -8.63 -6.65
N GLU A 346 -24.06 -9.33 -5.52
CA GLU A 346 -24.16 -10.80 -5.54
C GLU A 346 -25.51 -11.17 -6.16
N ASP A 347 -25.53 -12.03 -7.18
CA ASP A 347 -26.78 -12.46 -7.82
C ASP A 347 -27.65 -13.18 -6.75
N PRO A 348 -28.81 -12.62 -6.37
CA PRO A 348 -29.64 -13.16 -5.31
C PRO A 348 -30.23 -14.55 -5.64
N ARG A 349 -30.25 -14.96 -6.92
CA ARG A 349 -30.59 -16.34 -7.33
C ARG A 349 -29.50 -17.35 -6.97
N THR A 350 -28.27 -16.88 -6.72
CA THR A 350 -27.10 -17.71 -6.40
C THR A 350 -26.84 -17.85 -4.89
N GLN A 351 -27.79 -17.44 -4.03
CA GLN A 351 -27.75 -17.65 -2.57
C GLN A 351 -27.94 -19.13 -2.17
N GLY A 352 -27.04 -20.00 -2.66
CA GLY A 352 -26.88 -21.38 -2.23
C GLY A 352 -26.05 -21.47 -0.95
N ALA A 353 -26.76 -21.52 0.18
CA ALA A 353 -26.23 -21.56 1.55
C ALA A 353 -25.56 -20.25 2.05
N PRO A 354 -25.65 -19.93 3.36
CA PRO A 354 -24.91 -18.81 3.92
C PRO A 354 -23.41 -19.04 3.76
N VAL A 355 -22.66 -18.03 3.33
CA VAL A 355 -21.20 -18.04 3.43
C VAL A 355 -20.84 -18.38 4.87
N THR A 356 -20.19 -19.53 5.08
CA THR A 356 -19.75 -19.93 6.41
C THR A 356 -18.83 -18.86 6.94
N LYS A 357 -19.30 -18.15 7.98
CA LYS A 357 -18.56 -17.11 8.70
C LYS A 357 -17.23 -17.73 9.13
N TYR A 358 -16.15 -17.40 8.42
CA TYR A 358 -14.84 -17.99 8.69
C TYR A 358 -14.47 -17.68 10.15
N THR A 359 -14.27 -18.75 10.93
CA THR A 359 -13.98 -18.65 12.37
C THR A 359 -12.61 -18.03 12.65
N ASP A 360 -11.72 -18.05 11.66
CA ASP A 360 -10.46 -17.33 11.64
C ASP A 360 -10.40 -16.50 10.33
N PRO A 361 -10.44 -15.15 10.40
CA PRO A 361 -10.31 -14.33 9.20
C PRO A 361 -8.94 -14.51 8.53
N TYR A 362 -7.87 -14.88 9.23
CA TYR A 362 -6.51 -14.95 8.70
C TYR A 362 -6.27 -16.17 7.78
N GLN A 363 -7.21 -17.11 7.72
CA GLN A 363 -7.21 -18.27 6.81
C GLN A 363 -8.05 -18.08 5.55
N VAL A 364 -8.72 -16.93 5.38
CA VAL A 364 -9.45 -16.62 4.14
C VAL A 364 -8.47 -16.53 2.98
N ASP A 365 -8.70 -17.34 1.94
CA ASP A 365 -7.94 -17.28 0.69
C ASP A 365 -7.96 -15.86 0.13
N LEU A 366 -6.78 -15.32 -0.16
CA LEU A 366 -6.62 -14.05 -0.85
C LEU A 366 -7.44 -14.07 -2.15
N SER A 367 -7.48 -15.20 -2.86
CA SER A 367 -8.24 -15.34 -4.10
C SER A 367 -9.77 -15.31 -3.93
N TYR A 368 -10.28 -15.48 -2.70
CA TYR A 368 -11.71 -15.39 -2.36
C TYR A 368 -12.18 -13.94 -2.24
N SER A 369 -11.31 -13.06 -1.73
CA SER A 369 -11.65 -11.67 -1.40
C SER A 369 -11.01 -10.64 -2.34
N THR A 370 -10.21 -11.08 -3.33
CA THR A 370 -9.62 -10.21 -4.37
C THR A 370 -10.35 -10.32 -5.70
N PRO A 371 -10.49 -9.23 -6.48
CA PRO A 371 -10.84 -9.30 -7.89
C PRO A 371 -9.79 -10.11 -8.64
N ARG A 372 -10.25 -11.15 -9.34
CA ARG A 372 -9.44 -12.32 -9.68
C ARG A 372 -8.26 -12.08 -10.62
N ALA A 373 -8.17 -10.94 -11.31
CA ALA A 373 -7.19 -10.71 -12.38
C ALA A 373 -6.21 -9.53 -12.18
N ALA A 374 -6.38 -8.65 -11.17
CA ALA A 374 -5.47 -7.49 -11.01
C ALA A 374 -5.00 -7.19 -9.57
N GLY A 375 -5.40 -7.99 -8.58
CA GLY A 375 -5.20 -7.64 -7.17
C GLY A 375 -3.76 -7.57 -6.64
N GLY A 376 -2.74 -8.03 -7.38
CA GLY A 376 -1.37 -8.00 -6.85
C GLY A 376 -0.34 -8.87 -7.55
N ARG A 377 -0.70 -9.61 -8.61
CA ARG A 377 0.27 -10.25 -9.51
C ARG A 377 0.69 -9.28 -10.61
N ASP A 378 -0.20 -9.08 -11.59
CA ASP A 378 0.11 -8.44 -12.87
C ASP A 378 -0.13 -6.93 -12.89
N SER A 379 -0.30 -6.31 -11.72
CA SER A 379 -0.50 -4.86 -11.55
C SER A 379 0.63 -4.16 -10.81
N GLY A 380 0.74 -2.84 -10.96
CA GLY A 380 1.64 -1.98 -10.18
C GLY A 380 1.31 -1.88 -8.68
N LEU A 381 0.21 -2.49 -8.23
CA LEU A 381 -0.19 -2.55 -6.83
C LEU A 381 0.74 -3.51 -6.05
N ILE A 382 1.27 -3.02 -4.94
CA ILE A 382 2.09 -3.76 -3.98
C ILE A 382 1.20 -4.13 -2.79
N VAL A 383 0.86 -5.42 -2.66
CA VAL A 383 0.10 -5.94 -1.51
C VAL A 383 1.08 -6.40 -0.44
N VAL A 384 0.90 -5.93 0.79
CA VAL A 384 1.87 -6.10 1.87
C VAL A 384 1.33 -6.94 3.03
N GLY A 385 2.11 -7.93 3.45
CA GLY A 385 1.86 -8.74 4.65
C GLY A 385 2.70 -8.29 5.85
N ASN A 386 2.31 -8.71 7.05
CA ASN A 386 3.03 -8.49 8.31
C ASN A 386 4.03 -9.64 8.59
N ALA A 387 5.30 -9.30 8.78
CA ALA A 387 6.34 -10.16 9.31
C ALA A 387 6.72 -9.80 10.76
N GLN A 388 7.19 -10.81 11.49
CA GLN A 388 7.87 -10.66 12.78
C GLN A 388 9.36 -10.32 12.57
N TYR A 389 10.03 -9.87 13.64
CA TYR A 389 11.44 -9.47 13.57
C TYR A 389 12.39 -10.62 13.16
N ASP A 390 12.07 -11.87 13.49
CA ASP A 390 12.81 -13.06 13.03
C ASP A 390 12.64 -13.35 11.51
N GLY A 391 11.81 -12.57 10.81
CA GLY A 391 11.49 -12.75 9.40
C GLY A 391 10.36 -13.74 9.15
N SER A 392 9.87 -14.44 10.18
CA SER A 392 8.69 -15.29 10.06
C SER A 392 7.44 -14.47 9.76
N ARG A 393 6.42 -15.11 9.18
CA ARG A 393 5.12 -14.49 8.98
C ARG A 393 4.45 -14.25 10.35
N ASN A 394 3.89 -13.06 10.58
CA ASN A 394 3.01 -12.83 11.73
C ASN A 394 1.73 -13.66 11.58
N LEU A 395 1.28 -14.36 12.63
CA LEU A 395 0.10 -15.24 12.59
C LEU A 395 -1.18 -14.53 12.12
N LYS A 396 -1.29 -13.21 12.35
CA LYS A 396 -2.41 -12.35 11.92
C LYS A 396 -2.19 -11.72 10.53
N SER A 397 -1.20 -12.20 9.77
CA SER A 397 -1.02 -11.81 8.36
C SER A 397 -1.74 -12.78 7.41
N PRO A 398 -2.50 -12.27 6.43
CA PRO A 398 -3.02 -13.11 5.36
C PRO A 398 -1.86 -13.69 4.53
N HIS A 399 -2.05 -14.92 4.05
CA HIS A 399 -1.01 -15.70 3.35
C HIS A 399 -1.57 -16.80 2.44
N VAL A 400 -2.82 -17.20 2.64
CA VAL A 400 -3.46 -18.26 1.86
C VAL A 400 -3.68 -17.73 0.44
N ASP A 401 -3.00 -18.34 -0.53
CA ASP A 401 -3.21 -18.12 -1.97
C ASP A 401 -3.31 -19.49 -2.63
N VAL A 402 -4.46 -20.14 -2.48
CA VAL A 402 -4.68 -21.55 -2.90
C VAL A 402 -4.45 -21.70 -4.41
N ARG A 403 -4.72 -20.64 -5.17
CA ARG A 403 -4.59 -20.59 -6.63
C ARG A 403 -3.19 -20.15 -7.10
N ARG A 404 -2.23 -19.95 -6.18
CA ARG A 404 -0.86 -19.47 -6.43
C ARG A 404 -0.83 -18.27 -7.39
N LYS A 405 -1.76 -17.33 -7.18
CA LYS A 405 -1.88 -16.13 -8.00
C LYS A 405 -0.70 -15.19 -7.80
N GLY A 406 -0.03 -15.21 -6.65
CA GLY A 406 1.02 -14.24 -6.34
C GLY A 406 0.41 -12.88 -5.99
N ILE A 407 -0.74 -12.89 -5.30
CA ILE A 407 -1.43 -11.67 -4.87
C ILE A 407 -0.57 -10.90 -3.86
N LEU A 408 -0.01 -11.60 -2.88
CA LEU A 408 0.86 -11.01 -1.87
C LEU A 408 2.23 -10.72 -2.49
N SER A 409 2.63 -9.46 -2.54
CA SER A 409 3.88 -9.04 -3.19
C SER A 409 5.09 -9.30 -2.30
N LEU A 410 5.00 -8.93 -1.01
CA LEU A 410 6.05 -9.12 -0.01
C LEU A 410 5.47 -9.07 1.41
N TYR A 411 6.23 -9.52 2.40
CA TYR A 411 6.01 -9.16 3.80
C TYR A 411 6.99 -8.07 4.24
N ASN A 412 6.52 -7.15 5.07
CA ASN A 412 7.37 -6.17 5.76
C ASN A 412 7.23 -6.33 7.27
N ILE A 413 8.24 -5.90 8.03
CA ILE A 413 8.21 -5.90 9.48
C ILE A 413 7.11 -4.96 9.97
N SER A 414 6.14 -5.51 10.71
CA SER A 414 5.08 -4.71 11.33
C SER A 414 4.49 -5.41 12.55
N THR A 415 5.38 -6.04 13.31
CA THR A 415 5.11 -6.50 14.68
C THR A 415 5.86 -5.55 15.60
N ASP A 416 5.12 -4.84 16.44
CA ASP A 416 5.56 -3.82 17.39
C ASP A 416 6.55 -2.84 16.75
N VAL A 417 6.01 -1.89 15.98
CA VAL A 417 6.79 -0.83 15.34
C VAL A 417 6.49 0.52 15.98
N ASP A 418 7.55 1.29 16.22
CA ASP A 418 7.52 2.56 16.94
C ASP A 418 7.10 3.70 15.98
N CYS A 419 6.01 4.39 16.27
CA CYS A 419 5.44 5.43 15.41
C CYS A 419 4.78 6.56 16.21
N ALA A 420 4.51 7.68 15.54
CA ALA A 420 3.72 8.76 16.09
C ALA A 420 2.37 8.28 16.61
N GLY A 421 2.01 8.80 17.78
CA GLY A 421 0.71 8.64 18.39
C GLY A 421 0.22 9.95 19.00
N THR A 422 -0.88 9.83 19.73
CA THR A 422 -1.49 10.95 20.45
C THR A 422 -1.97 10.54 21.84
N GLU A 423 -2.18 11.50 22.72
CA GLU A 423 -2.92 11.27 23.95
C GLU A 423 -4.43 11.14 23.67
N SER A 424 -5.07 10.12 24.23
CA SER A 424 -6.52 9.87 24.07
C SER A 424 -7.43 10.91 24.75
N VAL A 425 -6.88 11.91 25.42
CA VAL A 425 -7.63 13.01 26.05
C VAL A 425 -7.78 14.16 25.08
N SER A 426 -8.92 14.18 24.40
CA SER A 426 -9.45 15.35 23.71
C SER A 426 -9.81 16.43 24.73
N ASN A 427 -8.87 17.33 25.00
CA ASN A 427 -9.20 18.63 25.58
C ASN A 427 -9.97 19.41 24.50
N GLU A 428 -11.10 20.04 24.83
CA GLU A 428 -11.87 20.90 23.91
C GLU A 428 -11.05 22.10 23.37
N ALA A 429 -9.84 22.33 23.91
CA ALA A 429 -8.87 23.32 23.48
C ALA A 429 -7.99 22.92 22.26
N GLY A 430 -8.11 21.70 21.72
CA GLY A 430 -7.44 21.30 20.46
C GLY A 430 -5.95 20.90 20.57
N ASP A 431 -5.30 21.11 21.72
CA ASP A 431 -3.95 20.61 21.99
C ASP A 431 -3.98 19.11 22.35
N SER A 432 -4.09 18.24 21.34
CA SER A 432 -3.83 16.80 21.53
C SER A 432 -2.34 16.58 21.80
N GLY A 433 -2.01 16.02 22.97
CA GLY A 433 -0.63 15.70 23.32
C GLY A 433 0.00 14.75 22.30
N GLN A 434 1.21 15.08 21.84
CA GLN A 434 1.96 14.25 20.90
C GLN A 434 2.65 13.13 21.68
N THR A 435 2.52 11.88 21.21
CA THR A 435 3.10 10.71 21.89
C THR A 435 3.75 9.76 20.89
N TRP A 436 4.34 8.69 21.42
CA TRP A 436 4.84 7.57 20.63
C TRP A 436 4.11 6.31 21.08
N LYS A 437 3.78 5.43 20.12
CA LYS A 437 3.13 4.15 20.38
C LYS A 437 3.79 3.04 19.58
N HIS A 438 3.58 1.82 20.03
CA HIS A 438 3.87 0.62 19.26
C HIS A 438 2.59 0.16 18.58
N GLN A 439 2.64 -0.05 17.26
CA GLN A 439 1.54 -0.64 16.50
C GLN A 439 1.98 -1.94 15.82
N SER A 440 1.05 -2.88 15.69
CA SER A 440 1.22 -4.12 14.94
C SER A 440 0.11 -4.23 13.88
N GLY A 441 0.38 -4.81 12.70
CA GLY A 441 -0.65 -5.05 11.68
C GLY A 441 -0.16 -4.96 10.23
N THR A 442 -1.01 -5.29 9.24
CA THR A 442 -0.67 -5.06 7.82
C THR A 442 -0.58 -3.57 7.46
N SER A 443 -1.29 -2.73 8.22
CA SER A 443 -1.34 -1.28 8.04
C SER A 443 0.03 -0.62 8.26
N PRO A 444 0.73 -0.81 9.41
CA PRO A 444 2.12 -0.37 9.55
C PRO A 444 3.05 -0.93 8.46
N ALA A 445 2.88 -2.19 8.04
CA ALA A 445 3.70 -2.81 6.98
C ALA A 445 3.57 -2.05 5.66
N THR A 446 2.33 -1.68 5.31
CA THR A 446 1.97 -0.91 4.11
C THR A 446 2.63 0.46 4.13
N ALA A 447 2.52 1.18 5.25
CA ALA A 447 3.14 2.49 5.42
C ALA A 447 4.68 2.42 5.29
N ILE A 448 5.34 1.46 5.96
CA ILE A 448 6.79 1.25 5.83
C ILE A 448 7.17 0.93 4.38
N THR A 449 6.40 0.08 3.69
CA THR A 449 6.64 -0.24 2.27
C THR A 449 6.39 0.94 1.32
N ALA A 450 5.42 1.82 1.62
CA ALA A 450 5.24 3.08 0.90
C ALA A 450 6.44 4.02 1.11
N GLY A 451 6.98 4.08 2.34
CA GLY A 451 8.26 4.73 2.62
C GLY A 451 9.43 4.14 1.83
N MET A 452 9.54 2.80 1.74
CA MET A 452 10.57 2.17 0.89
C MET A 452 10.42 2.54 -0.58
N ALA A 453 9.20 2.51 -1.13
CA ALA A 453 8.93 2.92 -2.51
C ALA A 453 9.32 4.39 -2.76
N ALA A 454 8.94 5.29 -1.84
CA ALA A 454 9.24 6.71 -1.94
C ALA A 454 10.75 6.99 -1.86
N TYR A 455 11.44 6.31 -0.94
CA TYR A 455 12.89 6.36 -0.81
C TYR A 455 13.56 5.92 -2.13
N LEU A 456 13.19 4.77 -2.69
CA LEU A 456 13.75 4.24 -3.94
C LEU A 456 13.49 5.14 -5.15
N LEU A 457 12.32 5.79 -5.22
CA LEU A 457 12.01 6.77 -6.28
C LEU A 457 12.86 8.04 -6.15
N SER A 458 13.16 8.49 -4.93
CA SER A 458 14.05 9.63 -4.67
C SER A 458 15.54 9.28 -4.75
N HIS A 459 15.88 7.98 -4.80
CA HIS A 459 17.27 7.54 -4.72
C HIS A 459 18.05 7.89 -6.02
N PRO A 460 19.26 8.50 -5.94
CA PRO A 460 19.95 9.12 -7.07
C PRO A 460 20.39 8.18 -8.21
N VAL A 461 20.58 6.88 -7.92
CA VAL A 461 20.93 5.83 -8.91
C VAL A 461 19.74 4.95 -9.30
N ILE A 462 18.96 4.47 -8.33
CA ILE A 462 17.82 3.56 -8.53
C ILE A 462 16.61 4.30 -9.13
N GLY A 463 16.25 5.48 -8.62
CA GLY A 463 15.08 6.26 -9.07
C GLY A 463 15.03 6.50 -10.58
N PRO A 464 16.13 6.94 -11.23
CA PRO A 464 16.21 7.04 -12.68
C PRO A 464 15.99 5.71 -13.42
N GLN A 465 16.46 4.59 -12.89
CA GLN A 465 16.22 3.26 -13.49
C GLN A 465 14.75 2.86 -13.40
N LEU A 466 14.10 3.10 -12.26
CA LEU A 466 12.67 2.85 -12.06
C LEU A 466 11.79 3.66 -13.02
N ARG A 467 12.23 4.87 -13.38
CA ARG A 467 11.58 5.77 -14.36
C ARG A 467 11.96 5.54 -15.82
N ALA A 468 12.97 4.72 -16.12
CA ALA A 468 13.52 4.60 -17.48
C ALA A 468 12.52 4.08 -18.52
N GLY A 469 11.53 3.28 -18.10
CA GLY A 469 10.42 2.79 -18.94
C GLY A 469 9.32 3.82 -19.22
N GLY A 470 9.50 5.07 -18.80
CA GLY A 470 8.45 6.08 -18.74
C GLY A 470 7.50 5.88 -17.56
N ASN A 471 6.64 6.88 -17.32
CA ASN A 471 5.68 6.87 -16.21
C ASN A 471 4.91 5.55 -16.14
N GLY A 472 4.41 5.10 -17.31
CA GLY A 472 3.70 3.84 -17.60
C GLY A 472 4.28 2.53 -17.07
N GLN A 473 5.47 2.52 -16.46
CA GLN A 473 6.11 1.33 -15.93
C GLN A 473 6.62 1.51 -14.49
N VAL A 474 6.53 2.72 -13.91
CA VAL A 474 7.18 3.05 -12.63
C VAL A 474 6.69 2.18 -11.48
N ALA A 475 5.38 2.00 -11.33
CA ALA A 475 4.80 1.21 -10.23
C ALA A 475 5.23 -0.26 -10.30
N MET A 476 5.12 -0.87 -11.49
CA MET A 476 5.59 -2.22 -11.76
C MET A 476 7.12 -2.37 -11.56
N ASN A 477 7.91 -1.36 -11.95
CA ASN A 477 9.36 -1.34 -11.73
C ASN A 477 9.71 -1.28 -10.23
N VAL A 478 9.05 -0.40 -9.46
CA VAL A 478 9.22 -0.30 -8.00
C VAL A 478 8.89 -1.63 -7.33
N LYS A 479 7.73 -2.19 -7.66
CA LYS A 479 7.27 -3.50 -7.16
C LYS A 479 8.26 -4.61 -7.45
N ASN A 480 8.69 -4.75 -8.70
CA ASN A 480 9.68 -5.75 -9.10
C ASN A 480 11.03 -5.53 -8.40
N TYR A 481 11.47 -4.29 -8.21
CA TYR A 481 12.70 -3.99 -7.47
C TYR A 481 12.60 -4.43 -5.99
N LEU A 482 11.49 -4.14 -5.32
CA LEU A 482 11.24 -4.54 -3.93
C LEU A 482 11.19 -6.07 -3.79
N ILE A 483 10.45 -6.76 -4.67
CA ILE A 483 10.35 -8.23 -4.71
C ILE A 483 11.74 -8.85 -4.92
N ASN A 484 12.45 -8.44 -5.96
CA ASN A 484 13.77 -9.00 -6.29
C ASN A 484 14.81 -8.70 -5.18
N THR A 485 14.75 -7.53 -4.54
CA THR A 485 15.65 -7.17 -3.45
C THR A 485 15.37 -7.98 -2.19
N GLY A 486 14.09 -8.18 -1.84
CA GLY A 486 13.72 -9.06 -0.73
C GLY A 486 14.10 -10.52 -0.97
N GLN A 487 13.84 -11.05 -2.17
CA GLN A 487 14.27 -12.41 -2.57
C GLN A 487 15.79 -12.58 -2.46
N ARG A 488 16.57 -11.63 -3.01
CA ARG A 488 18.04 -11.65 -3.04
C ARG A 488 18.69 -11.54 -1.65
N LEU A 489 18.07 -10.85 -0.70
CA LEU A 489 18.71 -10.54 0.59
C LEU A 489 18.16 -11.38 1.75
N LYS A 490 16.87 -11.74 1.73
CA LYS A 490 16.18 -12.44 2.83
C LYS A 490 15.45 -13.72 2.42
N GLY A 491 15.19 -13.92 1.13
CA GLY A 491 14.37 -15.03 0.64
C GLY A 491 12.97 -15.02 1.25
N ASP A 492 12.40 -16.22 1.43
CA ASP A 492 11.11 -16.49 2.10
C ASP A 492 11.26 -16.73 3.62
N ALA A 493 12.44 -16.43 4.19
CA ALA A 493 12.83 -16.76 5.56
C ALA A 493 12.63 -18.25 5.94
N ALA A 494 12.72 -19.17 4.97
CA ALA A 494 12.46 -20.60 5.13
C ALA A 494 11.07 -20.94 5.69
N THR A 495 10.10 -20.04 5.51
CA THR A 495 8.71 -20.22 5.96
C THR A 495 7.89 -21.09 4.99
N GLY A 496 8.38 -21.34 3.77
CA GLY A 496 7.70 -22.14 2.76
C GLY A 496 6.56 -21.42 2.05
N ASP A 497 6.25 -20.16 2.42
CA ASP A 497 5.22 -19.37 1.74
C ASP A 497 5.70 -18.76 0.41
N GLY A 498 7.00 -18.79 0.13
CA GLY A 498 7.59 -18.34 -1.15
C GLY A 498 7.55 -16.82 -1.38
N VAL A 499 7.06 -16.04 -0.43
CA VAL A 499 6.91 -14.57 -0.55
C VAL A 499 8.14 -13.89 0.05
N PRO A 500 8.75 -12.90 -0.63
CA PRO A 500 9.95 -12.25 -0.10
C PRO A 500 9.69 -11.42 1.16
N ARG A 501 10.72 -11.31 1.99
CA ARG A 501 10.75 -10.37 3.13
C ARG A 501 11.44 -9.07 2.71
N ALA A 502 10.85 -7.92 3.02
CA ALA A 502 11.37 -6.61 2.63
C ALA A 502 12.80 -6.36 3.12
N ALA A 503 13.60 -5.75 2.26
CA ALA A 503 14.95 -5.28 2.54
C ALA A 503 15.21 -4.02 1.72
N LEU A 504 15.92 -3.04 2.28
CA LEU A 504 16.26 -1.81 1.55
C LEU A 504 17.44 -2.05 0.60
N GLY A 505 18.34 -2.97 0.97
CA GLY A 505 19.53 -3.32 0.19
C GLY A 505 20.68 -2.33 0.34
N GLU A 506 20.65 -1.53 1.41
CA GLU A 506 21.76 -0.65 1.77
C GLU A 506 22.84 -1.41 2.51
N MET A 507 24.05 -1.35 1.96
CA MET A 507 25.20 -2.16 2.32
C MET A 507 26.47 -1.41 1.93
N VAL A 508 27.49 -1.43 2.80
CA VAL A 508 28.82 -0.89 2.49
C VAL A 508 29.80 -2.07 2.43
N PRO A 509 30.39 -2.39 1.26
CA PRO A 509 31.34 -3.48 1.13
C PRO A 509 32.66 -3.13 1.81
N CYS A 510 33.39 -4.15 2.23
CA CYS A 510 34.70 -4.04 2.86
C CYS A 510 35.65 -5.16 2.40
N GLN A 511 36.90 -5.13 2.86
CA GLN A 511 37.91 -6.13 2.53
C GLN A 511 38.39 -6.84 3.79
N GLY A 512 38.51 -8.17 3.75
CA GLY A 512 39.09 -8.97 4.84
C GLY A 512 38.18 -9.10 6.07
N GLY A 513 36.88 -9.37 5.86
CA GLY A 513 35.92 -9.51 6.95
C GLY A 513 36.14 -10.76 7.81
N GLN A 514 35.61 -10.71 9.04
CA GLN A 514 35.49 -11.88 9.89
C GLN A 514 34.48 -12.86 9.28
N ALA A 515 34.90 -14.11 9.05
CA ALA A 515 34.02 -15.13 8.49
C ALA A 515 32.81 -15.41 9.40
N GLY A 516 31.62 -15.47 8.80
CA GLY A 516 30.36 -15.71 9.50
C GLY A 516 29.40 -14.54 9.38
N ARG A 517 28.29 -14.59 10.13
CA ARG A 517 27.29 -13.51 10.17
C ARG A 517 27.31 -12.83 11.54
N PRO A 518 27.10 -11.51 11.62
CA PRO A 518 26.93 -10.84 12.90
C PRO A 518 25.77 -11.44 13.68
N VAL A 519 25.90 -11.49 15.00
CA VAL A 519 24.81 -11.95 15.88
C VAL A 519 23.61 -11.03 15.68
N ILE A 520 22.43 -11.62 15.50
CA ILE A 520 21.18 -10.88 15.44
C ILE A 520 21.01 -10.12 16.77
N PRO A 521 21.02 -8.78 16.78
CA PRO A 521 20.85 -8.04 18.02
C PRO A 521 19.43 -8.28 18.56
N PRO A 522 19.25 -8.32 19.89
CA PRO A 522 17.92 -8.35 20.47
C PRO A 522 17.13 -7.14 19.98
N VAL A 523 15.83 -7.32 19.74
CA VAL A 523 14.95 -6.23 19.34
C VAL A 523 14.77 -5.33 20.55
N VAL A 524 15.57 -4.26 20.61
CA VAL A 524 15.36 -3.19 21.58
C VAL A 524 14.23 -2.31 21.05
N MET A 525 13.01 -2.67 21.43
CA MET A 525 11.93 -1.70 21.42
C MET A 525 12.29 -0.64 22.46
N PRO A 526 12.38 0.66 22.10
CA PRO A 526 12.43 1.69 23.11
C PRO A 526 11.19 1.51 24.00
N ALA A 527 11.37 1.69 25.32
CA ALA A 527 10.22 1.73 26.22
C ALA A 527 9.20 2.75 25.69
N LEU A 528 7.91 2.52 25.95
CA LEU A 528 6.86 3.53 25.79
C LEU A 528 6.89 4.43 27.03
N PRO A 529 7.51 5.63 27.00
CA PRO A 529 7.68 6.44 28.19
C PRO A 529 6.56 7.50 28.22
N GLY A 530 6.31 8.09 29.39
CA GLY A 530 5.27 9.11 29.51
C GLY A 530 5.54 10.37 28.68
N ARG A 531 4.45 11.04 28.26
CA ARG A 531 4.17 12.42 27.76
C ARG A 531 5.27 13.34 27.14
N LEU A 532 6.56 13.13 27.37
CA LEU A 532 7.65 14.05 27.03
C LEU A 532 8.89 13.37 26.43
N ASP A 533 8.84 12.08 26.05
CA ASP A 533 10.00 11.46 25.41
C ASP A 533 10.23 12.01 23.99
N ILE A 534 11.39 12.62 23.79
CA ILE A 534 11.77 13.22 22.51
C ILE A 534 12.54 12.17 21.72
N ARG A 535 11.86 11.48 20.81
CA ARG A 535 12.55 10.73 19.75
C ARG A 535 13.27 11.70 18.83
N ILE A 536 14.56 11.92 19.08
CA ILE A 536 15.38 12.84 18.29
C ILE A 536 15.85 12.13 17.03
N PHE A 537 15.46 12.64 15.85
CA PHE A 537 16.14 12.27 14.61
C PHE A 537 17.53 12.94 14.58
N SER A 538 18.56 12.13 14.76
CA SER A 538 19.96 12.50 14.66
C SER A 538 20.66 11.54 13.69
N THR A 539 21.68 12.05 12.99
CA THR A 539 22.40 11.28 11.96
C THR A 539 23.91 11.46 12.06
N ARG A 540 24.65 10.39 11.78
CA ARG A 540 26.09 10.41 11.55
C ARG A 540 26.40 10.02 10.11
N ASP A 541 27.34 10.73 9.48
CA ASP A 541 27.83 10.37 8.16
C ASP A 541 28.65 9.06 8.20
N ILE A 542 28.29 8.12 7.33
CA ILE A 542 29.03 6.87 7.08
C ILE A 542 30.01 7.08 5.93
N THR A 543 29.57 7.72 4.84
CA THR A 543 30.39 7.96 3.64
C THR A 543 30.18 9.36 3.03
N ASP A 544 31.22 9.91 2.39
CA ASP A 544 31.14 11.11 1.54
C ASP A 544 30.78 10.80 0.07
N GLY A 545 30.86 9.51 -0.31
CA GLY A 545 30.83 9.01 -1.68
C GLY A 545 32.01 8.09 -2.01
N GLN A 546 33.12 8.18 -1.26
CA GLN A 546 34.36 7.44 -1.53
C GLN A 546 35.00 6.86 -0.26
N ASN A 547 35.03 7.64 0.82
CA ASN A 547 35.66 7.29 2.09
C ASN A 547 34.61 6.83 3.10
N VAL A 548 34.99 5.91 3.99
CA VAL A 548 34.18 5.49 5.14
C VAL A 548 34.69 6.19 6.40
N PHE A 549 33.81 6.87 7.13
CA PHE A 549 34.12 7.66 8.34
C PHE A 549 33.78 6.94 9.66
N VAL A 550 33.21 5.75 9.58
CA VAL A 550 32.76 4.95 10.72
C VAL A 550 33.62 3.71 10.81
N ASN A 551 34.24 3.49 11.98
CA ASN A 551 34.85 2.20 12.28
C ASN A 551 33.71 1.22 12.62
N ALA A 552 33.41 0.31 11.69
CA ALA A 552 32.38 -0.70 11.79
C ALA A 552 32.98 -2.08 11.50
N ASN A 553 32.40 -3.13 12.05
CA ASN A 553 32.92 -4.49 11.88
C ASN A 553 32.66 -5.00 10.47
N CYS A 554 33.71 -5.46 9.78
CA CYS A 554 33.62 -6.12 8.48
C CYS A 554 33.36 -7.61 8.67
N TRP A 555 32.31 -8.14 8.02
CA TRP A 555 31.91 -9.55 8.07
C TRP A 555 31.93 -10.16 6.68
N ASP A 556 32.49 -11.35 6.56
CA ASP A 556 32.51 -12.13 5.32
C ASP A 556 31.42 -13.20 5.33
N LEU A 557 30.35 -12.93 4.58
CA LEU A 557 29.14 -13.75 4.53
C LEU A 557 29.30 -14.87 3.49
N GLN A 558 29.14 -16.11 3.95
CA GLN A 558 29.12 -17.33 3.12
C GLN A 558 27.68 -17.81 2.89
#